data_AF-A0AAD6VNU7-F1
#
_entry.id   AF-A0AAD6VNU7-F1
#
_cell.length_a   1.000
_cell.length_b   1.000
_cell.length_c   1.000
_cell.angle_alpha   90.00
_cell.angle_beta   90.00
_cell.angle_gamma   90.00
#
_symmetry.space_group_name_H-M   'P 1'
#
loop_
_entity.id
_entity.type
_entity.pdbx_description
1 polymer ?
#
loop_
_entity_poly.entity_id
_entity_poly.type
_entity_poly.pdbx_seq_one_letter_code
_entity_poly.pdbx_strand_id
1 'polypeptide(L)'
;MLQITQAFGFEKLQYWGISYGSVLGATFATLFPDKVGRLIIDGVEDMDSYYTSNATNMMVDVNANLQAFFDGCHKAGPDVCPFYAPSPSAIAAKLDVLTSSVKEQPLLVVTPDSHGIVDFGFLRNAILDSLFAPYDPAVGFVSLG
;
A
#
# COMPACT_ATOMS: atom_id res chain seq x y z
N MET A 1 -5.79 -0.05 25.21
CA MET A 1 -5.20 -1.42 25.31
C MET A 1 -5.19 -1.93 26.74
N LEU A 2 -4.48 -1.30 27.71
CA LEU A 2 -4.39 -1.81 29.09
C LEU A 2 -5.76 -2.02 29.77
N GLN A 3 -6.62 -0.99 29.74
CA GLN A 3 -7.96 -1.06 30.33
C GLN A 3 -8.83 -2.12 29.67
N ILE A 4 -8.68 -2.32 28.35
CA ILE A 4 -9.41 -3.36 27.61
C ILE A 4 -8.96 -4.73 28.13
N THR A 5 -7.65 -4.98 28.19
CA THR A 5 -7.08 -6.24 28.71
C THR A 5 -7.59 -6.55 30.12
N GLN A 6 -7.59 -5.55 31.01
CA GLN A 6 -8.05 -5.69 32.39
C GLN A 6 -9.56 -5.90 32.51
N ALA A 7 -10.37 -5.22 31.68
CA ALA A 7 -11.82 -5.40 31.65
C ALA A 7 -12.21 -6.84 31.28
N PHE A 8 -11.39 -7.53 30.48
CA PHE A 8 -11.56 -8.96 30.16
C PHE A 8 -10.91 -9.90 31.20
N GLY A 9 -10.42 -9.38 32.32
CA GLY A 9 -9.83 -10.18 33.40
C GLY A 9 -8.41 -10.70 33.15
N PHE A 10 -7.74 -10.21 32.10
CA PHE A 10 -6.36 -10.59 31.80
C PHE A 10 -5.36 -9.62 32.44
N GLU A 11 -4.27 -10.15 32.99
CA GLU A 11 -3.20 -9.33 33.56
C GLU A 11 -2.23 -8.77 32.51
N LYS A 12 -2.07 -9.50 31.40
CA LYS A 12 -1.10 -9.21 30.33
C LYS A 12 -1.76 -9.25 28.96
N LEU A 13 -1.37 -8.33 28.09
CA LEU A 13 -1.86 -8.19 26.73
C LEU A 13 -1.36 -9.35 25.84
N GLN A 14 -2.29 -9.93 25.08
CA GLN A 14 -2.00 -10.76 23.92
C GLN A 14 -2.38 -9.92 22.69
N TYR A 15 -1.42 -9.60 21.83
CA TYR A 15 -1.65 -8.66 20.73
C TYR A 15 -0.92 -9.06 19.46
N TRP A 16 -1.65 -8.97 18.35
CA TRP A 16 -1.10 -9.03 17.01
C TRP A 16 -1.50 -7.72 16.30
N GLY A 17 -0.53 -6.87 16.02
CA GLY A 17 -0.72 -5.58 15.36
C GLY A 17 -0.19 -5.61 13.94
N ILE A 18 -0.99 -5.17 12.98
CA ILE A 18 -0.61 -5.05 11.57
C ILE A 18 -0.60 -3.56 11.18
N SER A 19 0.40 -3.12 10.42
CA SER A 19 0.53 -1.72 9.95
C SER A 19 0.47 -0.74 11.13
N TYR A 20 -0.49 0.17 11.22
CA TYR A 20 -0.67 1.06 12.38
C TYR A 20 -0.73 0.30 13.72
N GLY A 21 -1.17 -0.95 13.71
CA GLY A 21 -1.10 -1.83 14.87
C GLY A 21 0.32 -2.06 15.40
N SER A 22 1.35 -2.03 14.55
CA SER A 22 2.74 -2.11 14.98
C SER A 22 3.12 -0.94 15.88
N VAL A 23 2.68 0.28 15.53
CA VAL A 23 2.87 1.49 16.33
C VAL A 23 2.19 1.29 17.68
N LEU A 24 0.91 0.93 17.70
CA LEU A 24 0.17 0.71 18.94
C LEU A 24 0.83 -0.35 19.84
N GLY A 25 1.27 -1.46 19.25
CA GLY A 25 1.96 -2.54 19.94
C GLY A 25 3.28 -2.08 20.56
N ALA A 26 4.10 -1.37 19.79
CA ALA A 26 5.37 -0.82 20.25
C ALA A 26 5.17 0.23 21.36
N THR A 27 4.26 1.20 21.17
CA THR A 27 3.92 2.20 22.19
C THR A 27 3.47 1.54 23.48
N PHE A 28 2.61 0.53 23.39
CA PHE A 28 2.11 -0.20 24.56
C PHE A 28 3.24 -0.92 25.29
N ALA A 29 4.12 -1.61 24.55
CA ALA A 29 5.26 -2.32 25.12
C ALA A 29 6.26 -1.37 25.80
N THR A 30 6.45 -0.16 25.27
CA THR A 30 7.29 0.88 25.89
C THR A 30 6.69 1.41 27.19
N LEU A 31 5.38 1.69 27.22
CA LEU A 31 4.71 2.29 28.39
C LEU A 31 4.42 1.27 29.50
N PHE A 32 4.11 0.02 29.14
CA PHE A 32 3.68 -1.02 30.06
C PHE A 32 4.41 -2.36 29.80
N PRO A 33 5.75 -2.39 29.88
CA PRO A 33 6.54 -3.57 29.50
C PRO A 33 6.12 -4.84 30.29
N ASP A 34 5.85 -4.69 31.59
CA ASP A 34 5.42 -5.80 32.46
C ASP A 34 4.00 -6.32 32.16
N LYS A 35 3.23 -5.59 31.34
CA LYS A 35 1.88 -5.94 30.91
C LYS A 35 1.85 -6.57 29.53
N VAL A 36 2.99 -6.88 28.92
CA VAL A 36 3.07 -7.63 27.66
C VAL A 36 3.12 -9.13 27.94
N GLY A 37 2.22 -9.90 27.32
CA GLY A 37 2.18 -11.35 27.40
C GLY A 37 2.76 -11.99 26.15
N ARG A 38 2.05 -11.89 25.02
CA ARG A 38 2.57 -12.21 23.68
C ARG A 38 2.30 -11.04 22.75
N LEU A 39 3.30 -10.70 21.96
CA LEU A 39 3.26 -9.57 21.06
C LEU A 39 3.81 -9.99 19.70
N ILE A 40 2.99 -9.84 18.67
CA ILE A 40 3.39 -9.90 17.27
C ILE A 40 3.09 -8.53 16.67
N ILE A 41 4.04 -7.97 15.95
CA ILE A 41 3.84 -6.78 15.13
C ILE A 41 4.33 -7.11 13.71
N ASP A 42 3.50 -6.83 12.71
CA ASP A 42 3.68 -7.24 11.32
C ASP A 42 3.40 -6.07 10.37
N GLY A 43 4.23 -5.86 9.36
CA GLY A 43 4.30 -4.60 8.62
C GLY A 43 4.71 -3.45 9.55
N VAL A 44 5.94 -3.54 10.08
CA VAL A 44 6.42 -2.68 11.18
C VAL A 44 6.78 -1.29 10.68
N GLU A 45 6.03 -0.30 11.12
CA GLU A 45 6.36 1.13 10.94
C GLU A 45 7.63 1.53 11.70
N ASP A 46 8.42 2.43 11.10
CA ASP A 46 9.54 3.08 11.78
C ASP A 46 9.03 4.11 12.79
N MET A 47 9.24 3.85 14.08
CA MET A 47 8.65 4.63 15.17
C MET A 47 9.12 6.08 15.18
N ASP A 48 10.41 6.33 14.89
CA ASP A 48 10.95 7.68 14.85
C ASP A 48 10.33 8.48 13.71
N SER A 49 10.28 7.87 12.52
CA SER A 49 9.61 8.44 11.35
C SER A 49 8.12 8.71 11.59
N TYR A 50 7.41 7.78 12.22
CA TYR A 50 5.99 7.91 12.51
C TYR A 50 5.70 9.11 13.43
N TYR A 51 6.39 9.21 14.57
CA TYR A 51 6.16 10.29 15.53
C TYR A 51 6.68 11.65 15.07
N THR A 52 7.63 11.69 14.14
CA THR A 52 8.12 12.93 13.52
C THR A 52 7.36 13.30 12.24
N SER A 53 6.36 12.50 11.84
CA SER A 53 5.63 12.67 10.57
C SER A 53 6.56 12.68 9.34
N ASN A 54 7.66 11.92 9.41
CA ASN A 54 8.59 11.75 8.32
C ASN A 54 8.21 10.51 7.49
N ALA A 55 7.70 10.71 6.28
CA ALA A 55 7.28 9.62 5.41
C ALA A 55 8.38 9.16 4.42
N THR A 56 9.63 9.60 4.58
CA THR A 56 10.69 9.37 3.58
C THR A 56 10.93 7.89 3.34
N ASN A 57 11.04 7.09 4.41
CA ASN A 57 11.27 5.65 4.30
C ASN A 57 10.14 4.96 3.54
N MET A 58 8.88 5.25 3.89
CA MET A 58 7.71 4.74 3.19
C MET A 58 7.72 5.09 1.70
N MET A 59 8.08 6.34 1.35
CA MET A 59 8.14 6.77 -0.05
C MET A 59 9.26 6.06 -0.84
N VAL A 60 10.39 5.76 -0.19
CA VAL A 60 11.47 4.96 -0.81
C VAL A 60 10.98 3.56 -1.13
N ASP A 61 10.26 2.92 -0.21
CA ASP A 61 9.74 1.57 -0.42
C ASP A 61 8.65 1.52 -1.50
N VAL A 62 7.77 2.53 -1.55
CA VAL A 62 6.78 2.67 -2.64
C VAL A 62 7.47 2.79 -4.00
N ASN A 63 8.55 3.60 -4.08
CA ASN A 63 9.33 3.72 -5.32
C ASN A 63 10.02 2.41 -5.70
N ALA A 64 10.53 1.64 -4.74
CA ALA A 64 11.11 0.33 -4.98
C ALA A 64 10.06 -0.66 -5.53
N ASN A 65 8.83 -0.64 -5.00
CA ASN A 65 7.73 -1.47 -5.51
C ASN A 65 7.31 -1.07 -6.93
N LEU A 66 7.25 0.23 -7.23
CA LEU A 66 7.02 0.70 -8.61
C LEU A 66 8.12 0.22 -9.56
N GLN A 67 9.38 0.30 -9.13
CA GLN A 67 10.49 -0.20 -9.93
C GLN A 67 10.37 -1.70 -10.20
N ALA A 68 10.00 -2.49 -9.18
CA ALA A 68 9.75 -3.93 -9.35
C ALA A 68 8.62 -4.20 -10.35
N PHE A 69 7.55 -3.39 -10.36
CA PHE A 69 6.51 -3.48 -11.39
C PHE A 69 7.05 -3.17 -12.79
N PHE A 70 7.86 -2.12 -12.95
CA PHE A 70 8.43 -1.76 -14.25
C PHE A 70 9.34 -2.88 -14.79
N ASP A 71 10.20 -3.42 -13.94
CA ASP A 71 11.09 -4.53 -14.29
C ASP A 71 10.29 -5.79 -14.63
N GLY A 72 9.27 -6.10 -13.82
CA GLY A 72 8.38 -7.25 -14.02
C GLY A 72 7.59 -7.16 -15.32
N CYS A 73 6.95 -6.01 -15.58
CA CYS A 73 6.16 -5.79 -16.78
C CYS A 73 7.02 -5.84 -18.06
N HIS A 74 8.23 -5.25 -18.04
CA HIS A 74 9.15 -5.35 -19.16
C HIS A 74 9.56 -6.81 -19.41
N LYS A 75 9.92 -7.55 -18.36
CA LYS A 75 10.31 -8.96 -18.44
C LYS A 75 9.17 -9.86 -18.94
N ALA A 76 7.93 -9.55 -18.58
CA ALA A 76 6.75 -10.31 -18.98
C ALA A 76 6.45 -10.19 -20.49
N GLY A 77 6.87 -9.09 -21.12
CA GLY A 77 6.64 -8.84 -22.54
C GLY A 77 5.21 -8.35 -22.85
N PRO A 78 4.96 -7.94 -24.11
CA PRO A 78 3.68 -7.35 -24.53
C PRO A 78 2.51 -8.33 -24.50
N ASP A 79 2.77 -9.63 -24.61
CA ASP A 79 1.72 -10.67 -24.60
C ASP A 79 1.11 -10.88 -23.20
N VAL A 80 1.86 -10.54 -22.15
CA VAL A 80 1.46 -10.77 -20.75
C VAL A 80 1.21 -9.46 -20.01
N CYS A 81 1.99 -8.40 -20.27
CA CYS A 81 1.79 -7.11 -19.64
C CYS A 81 1.11 -6.12 -20.60
N PRO A 82 -0.18 -5.76 -20.40
CA PRO A 82 -0.85 -4.76 -21.23
C PRO A 82 -0.20 -3.37 -21.18
N PHE A 83 0.53 -3.09 -20.09
CA PHE A 83 1.23 -1.83 -19.90
C PHE A 83 2.65 -1.81 -20.48
N TYR A 84 3.09 -2.86 -21.18
CA TYR A 84 4.45 -3.04 -21.70
C TYR A 84 5.03 -1.82 -22.45
N ALA A 85 6.35 -1.65 -22.29
CA ALA A 85 7.21 -0.80 -23.12
C ALA A 85 8.62 -1.43 -23.25
N PRO A 86 9.46 -0.97 -24.20
CA PRO A 86 10.75 -1.60 -24.52
C PRO A 86 11.81 -1.58 -23.42
N SER A 87 11.60 -0.87 -22.32
CA SER A 87 12.48 -0.87 -21.14
C SER A 87 11.70 -0.51 -19.87
N PRO A 88 12.18 -0.86 -18.67
CA PRO A 88 11.58 -0.42 -17.41
C PRO A 88 11.46 1.11 -17.33
N SER A 89 12.48 1.84 -17.78
CA SER A 89 12.46 3.31 -17.84
C SER A 89 11.38 3.87 -18.78
N ALA A 90 11.10 3.18 -19.90
CA ALA A 90 10.03 3.56 -20.81
C ALA A 90 8.64 3.30 -20.19
N ILE A 91 8.50 2.25 -19.37
CA ILE A 91 7.27 1.97 -18.63
C ILE A 91 7.04 3.05 -17.56
N ALA A 92 8.09 3.43 -16.82
CA ALA A 92 8.04 4.52 -15.86
C ALA A 92 7.61 5.85 -16.52
N ALA A 93 8.26 6.23 -17.62
CA ALA A 93 7.91 7.44 -18.37
C ALA A 93 6.46 7.40 -18.91
N LYS A 94 5.99 6.22 -19.34
CA LYS A 94 4.61 6.02 -19.78
C LYS A 94 3.62 6.24 -18.62
N LEU A 95 3.95 5.79 -17.41
CA LEU A 95 3.15 6.05 -16.22
C LEU A 95 3.12 7.54 -15.85
N ASP A 96 4.25 8.23 -15.97
CA ASP A 96 4.32 9.68 -15.71
C ASP A 96 3.45 10.47 -16.68
N VAL A 97 3.50 10.13 -17.98
CA VAL A 97 2.64 10.74 -19.01
C VAL A 97 1.17 10.46 -18.73
N LEU A 98 0.79 9.22 -18.42
CA LEU A 98 -0.59 8.85 -18.08
C LEU A 98 -1.09 9.67 -16.89
N THR A 99 -0.30 9.70 -15.82
CA THR A 99 -0.65 10.39 -14.58
C THR A 99 -0.79 11.90 -14.79
N SER A 100 0.10 12.50 -15.58
CA SER A 100 0.04 13.92 -15.92
C SER A 100 -1.18 14.24 -16.79
N SER A 101 -1.48 13.39 -17.77
CA SER A 101 -2.66 13.55 -18.63
C SER A 101 -3.98 13.49 -17.84
N VAL A 102 -4.12 12.52 -16.92
CA VAL A 102 -5.33 12.39 -16.08
C VAL A 102 -5.47 13.54 -15.08
N LYS A 103 -4.33 14.10 -14.63
CA LYS A 103 -4.34 15.30 -13.78
C LYS A 103 -4.85 16.54 -14.51
N GLU A 104 -4.53 16.70 -15.79
CA GLU A 104 -5.00 17.81 -16.62
C GLU A 104 -6.43 17.61 -17.10
N GLN A 105 -6.77 16.37 -17.50
CA GLN A 105 -8.09 16.01 -18.00
C GLN A 105 -8.57 14.69 -17.37
N PRO A 106 -9.34 14.79 -16.26
CA PRO A 106 -9.98 13.62 -15.66
C PRO A 106 -10.86 12.87 -16.66
N LEU A 107 -10.83 11.54 -16.59
CA LEU A 107 -11.54 10.68 -17.53
C LEU A 107 -12.95 10.36 -17.00
N LEU A 108 -13.98 10.64 -17.81
CA LEU A 108 -15.33 10.17 -17.51
C LEU A 108 -15.46 8.71 -17.92
N VAL A 109 -15.74 7.83 -16.96
CA VAL A 109 -15.97 6.40 -17.19
C VAL A 109 -17.46 6.12 -17.09
N VAL A 110 -18.03 5.59 -18.16
CA VAL A 110 -19.43 5.17 -18.24
C VAL A 110 -19.46 3.78 -18.85
N THR A 111 -19.65 2.76 -18.02
CA THR A 111 -19.94 1.37 -18.43
C THR A 111 -21.37 1.00 -18.00
N PRO A 112 -21.96 -0.10 -18.50
CA PRO A 112 -23.29 -0.53 -18.05
C PRO A 112 -23.42 -0.71 -16.53
N ASP A 113 -22.32 -1.08 -15.86
CA ASP A 113 -22.29 -1.45 -14.44
C ASP A 113 -21.62 -0.41 -13.54
N SER A 114 -20.97 0.62 -14.11
CA SER A 114 -20.23 1.62 -13.36
C SER A 114 -20.20 2.98 -14.04
N HIS A 115 -20.36 4.04 -13.26
CA HIS A 115 -20.27 5.41 -13.73
C HIS A 115 -19.43 6.24 -12.74
N GLY A 116 -18.53 7.06 -13.25
CA GLY A 116 -17.69 7.90 -12.39
C GLY A 116 -16.64 8.70 -13.14
N ILE A 117 -15.82 9.39 -12.39
CA ILE A 117 -14.67 10.14 -12.90
C ILE A 117 -13.40 9.50 -12.35
N VAL A 118 -12.48 9.17 -13.24
CA VAL A 118 -11.11 8.81 -12.89
C VAL A 118 -10.29 10.08 -12.96
N ASP A 119 -10.09 10.70 -11.80
CA ASP A 119 -9.21 11.85 -11.62
C ASP A 119 -7.82 11.40 -11.12
N PHE A 120 -6.92 12.37 -10.93
CA PHE A 120 -5.56 12.10 -10.44
C PHE A 120 -5.55 11.42 -9.06
N GLY A 121 -6.45 11.81 -8.16
CA GLY A 121 -6.52 11.23 -6.82
C GLY A 121 -6.96 9.76 -6.87
N PHE A 122 -7.99 9.49 -7.66
CA PHE A 122 -8.47 8.14 -7.92
C PHE A 122 -7.38 7.26 -8.53
N LEU A 123 -6.73 7.72 -9.61
CA LEU A 123 -5.68 6.97 -10.28
C LEU A 123 -4.50 6.68 -9.33
N ARG A 124 -4.07 7.68 -8.56
CA ARG A 124 -2.98 7.53 -7.60
C ARG A 124 -3.31 6.49 -6.52
N ASN A 125 -4.53 6.50 -5.98
CA ASN A 125 -4.95 5.51 -5.00
C ASN A 125 -5.02 4.10 -5.61
N ALA A 126 -5.58 3.96 -6.81
CA ALA A 126 -5.63 2.67 -7.49
C ALA A 126 -4.23 2.06 -7.73
N ILE A 127 -3.24 2.89 -8.09
CA ILE A 127 -1.84 2.47 -8.21
C ILE A 127 -1.31 2.02 -6.84
N LEU A 128 -1.51 2.82 -5.79
CA LEU A 128 -1.02 2.48 -4.44
C LEU A 128 -1.64 1.19 -3.91
N ASP A 129 -2.94 0.97 -4.09
CA ASP A 129 -3.63 -0.25 -3.68
C ASP A 129 -3.06 -1.47 -4.41
N SER A 130 -2.77 -1.34 -5.71
CA SER A 130 -2.15 -2.40 -6.51
C SER A 130 -0.74 -2.74 -6.03
N LEU A 131 0.03 -1.75 -5.57
CA LEU A 131 1.37 -1.96 -5.01
C LEU A 131 1.32 -2.59 -3.60
N PHE A 132 0.27 -2.33 -2.84
CA PHE A 132 0.09 -2.88 -1.51
C PHE A 132 -0.24 -4.38 -1.55
N ALA A 133 -1.05 -4.81 -2.51
CA ALA A 133 -1.50 -6.20 -2.65
C ALA A 133 -1.38 -6.73 -4.09
N PRO A 134 -0.15 -6.91 -4.63
CA PRO A 134 0.07 -7.20 -6.05
C PRO A 134 -0.44 -8.57 -6.53
N TYR A 135 -0.78 -9.45 -5.59
CA TYR A 135 -1.30 -10.80 -5.87
C TYR A 135 -2.75 -10.97 -5.45
N ASP A 136 -3.42 -9.91 -4.98
CA ASP A 136 -4.83 -9.98 -4.64
C ASP A 136 -5.67 -9.88 -5.93
N PRO A 137 -6.38 -10.96 -6.32
CA PRO A 137 -7.20 -10.95 -7.53
C PRO A 137 -8.40 -9.98 -7.44
N ALA A 138 -8.74 -9.47 -6.26
CA ALA A 138 -9.76 -8.43 -6.09
C ALA A 138 -9.23 -7.01 -6.35
N VAL A 139 -7.91 -6.81 -6.32
CA VAL A 139 -7.23 -5.51 -6.47
C VAL A 139 -6.44 -5.43 -7.78
N GLY A 140 -6.03 -6.58 -8.33
CA GLY A 140 -5.47 -6.68 -9.68
C GLY A 140 -6.54 -6.42 -10.74
N PHE A 141 -6.14 -5.82 -11.86
CA PHE A 141 -6.97 -5.70 -13.06
C PHE A 141 -7.57 -7.07 -13.39
N VAL A 142 -8.84 -7.25 -13.02
CA VAL A 142 -9.64 -8.44 -13.28
C VAL A 142 -9.46 -8.82 -14.73
N SER A 143 -9.19 -10.10 -14.97
CA SER A 143 -8.94 -10.66 -16.30
C SER A 143 -9.93 -10.08 -17.32
N LEU A 144 -9.41 -9.32 -18.28
CA LEU A 144 -10.11 -9.09 -19.53
C LEU A 144 -10.07 -10.43 -20.28
N GLY A 145 -11.03 -11.28 -19.98
CA GLY A 145 -11.43 -12.40 -20.83
C GLY A 145 -12.17 -11.90 -22.06
#